data_AF-A0A350P753-F1
#
_entry.id   AF-A0A350P753-F1
#
_cell.length_a   1.000
_cell.length_b   1.000
_cell.length_c   1.000
_cell.angle_alpha   90.00
_cell.angle_beta   90.00
_cell.angle_gamma   90.00
#
_symmetry.space_group_name_H-M   'P 1'
#
loop_
_entity.id
_entity.type
_entity.pdbx_description
1 polymer ?
#
loop_
_entity_poly.entity_id
_entity_poly.type
_entity_poly.pdbx_seq_one_letter_code
_entity_poly.pdbx_strand_id
1 'polypeptide(L)'
;GTTVAPFFGSYLIFGASGEHNSATASASDVQIPYLILATALLLLALIFLYLKLPKLNHTNANTKVFSGGAWQHRHLVLGALGIFMYVGAEVSIGSMLVNYLANPDVAGLSEGKASKLLAYFWGGAMVGRFIGALVMQKISGGKVLAFNGTMAIALIFVSISSTGSVALWAMLGVGLFNSIMFPTIFSLALQKLGKHTPQGSGILCLAIVGGAIVPLLQGVLADSVGVTLSFILPALCYVYIAYYGLIGCRVTELKTTKEV
;
A
#
# COMPACT_ATOMS: atom_id res chain seq x y z
N GLY A 1 11.08 1.51 6.63
CA GLY A 1 10.41 2.78 6.29
C GLY A 1 9.23 2.99 7.22
N THR A 2 8.05 2.53 6.84
CA THR A 2 6.76 2.76 7.53
C THR A 2 6.73 2.36 9.01
N THR A 3 7.31 1.24 9.42
CA THR A 3 7.28 0.84 10.86
C THR A 3 8.26 1.63 11.72
N VAL A 4 9.41 2.01 11.17
CA VAL A 4 10.51 2.64 11.91
C VAL A 4 10.37 4.18 11.90
N ALA A 5 9.79 4.74 10.84
CA ALA A 5 9.65 6.18 10.64
C ALA A 5 8.77 6.88 11.71
N PRO A 6 7.65 6.32 12.20
CA PRO A 6 6.88 6.91 13.28
C PRO A 6 7.67 6.95 14.60
N PHE A 7 8.42 5.90 14.93
CA PHE A 7 9.27 5.87 16.11
C PHE A 7 10.42 6.88 16.00
N PHE A 8 11.15 6.88 14.88
CA PHE A 8 12.22 7.86 14.64
C PHE A 8 11.70 9.30 14.58
N GLY A 9 10.57 9.53 13.92
CA GLY A 9 9.92 10.83 13.83
C GLY A 9 9.48 11.33 15.20
N SER A 10 8.85 10.46 16.01
CA SER A 10 8.48 10.80 17.39
C SER A 10 9.70 11.07 18.27
N TYR A 11 10.78 10.28 18.15
CA TYR A 11 12.00 10.45 18.93
C TYR A 11 12.76 11.72 18.55
N LEU A 12 12.82 12.06 17.25
CA LEU A 12 13.52 13.26 16.79
C LEU A 12 12.73 14.54 17.06
N ILE A 13 11.40 14.51 16.93
CA ILE A 13 10.54 15.68 17.16
C ILE A 13 10.29 15.90 18.66
N PHE A 14 9.99 14.83 19.42
CA PHE A 14 9.69 14.95 20.85
C PHE A 14 10.88 14.68 21.78
N GLY A 15 11.94 14.01 21.31
CA GLY A 15 13.17 13.81 22.08
C GLY A 15 14.18 14.95 21.95
N ALA A 16 14.04 15.82 20.93
CA ALA A 16 14.79 17.08 20.85
C ALA A 16 14.20 18.17 21.77
N SER A 17 12.91 18.07 22.11
CA SER A 17 12.26 18.86 23.16
C SER A 17 12.54 18.26 24.54
N GLY A 18 13.79 18.37 24.99
CA GLY A 18 14.10 18.25 26.42
C GLY A 18 13.29 19.29 27.21
N GLU A 19 12.75 18.85 28.34
CA GLU A 19 12.08 19.64 29.39
C GLU A 19 12.12 21.16 29.21
N HIS A 20 11.10 21.78 28.59
CA HIS A 20 10.63 23.12 28.95
C HIS A 20 9.31 23.48 28.23
N ASN A 21 8.36 23.91 29.06
CA ASN A 21 7.06 24.54 28.85
C ASN A 21 6.69 25.14 27.47
N SER A 22 5.40 24.99 27.15
CA SER A 22 4.54 25.88 26.34
C SER A 22 4.58 25.74 24.81
N ALA A 23 3.54 25.08 24.30
CA ALA A 23 2.66 25.55 23.22
C ALA A 23 3.26 26.49 22.15
N THR A 24 4.04 25.93 21.22
CA THR A 24 3.96 26.17 19.77
C THR A 24 4.99 25.27 19.10
N ALA A 25 4.53 24.21 18.41
CA ALA A 25 5.40 23.43 17.53
C ALA A 25 6.01 24.38 16.50
N SER A 26 7.32 24.61 16.62
CA SER A 26 8.01 25.66 15.87
C SER A 26 8.60 25.06 14.61
N ALA A 27 8.69 25.83 13.52
CA ALA A 27 9.31 25.38 12.26
C ALA A 27 10.77 24.90 12.44
N SER A 28 11.42 25.24 13.56
CA SER A 28 12.73 24.74 14.00
C SER A 28 12.74 23.25 14.35
N ASP A 29 11.66 22.71 14.88
CA ASP A 29 11.61 21.33 15.43
C ASP A 29 11.68 20.27 14.32
N VAL A 30 11.30 20.67 13.10
CA VAL A 30 11.39 19.83 11.90
C VAL A 30 12.69 20.03 11.13
N GLN A 31 13.50 21.06 11.39
CA GLN A 31 14.71 21.33 10.60
C GLN A 31 15.72 20.17 10.64
N ILE A 32 16.01 19.65 11.83
CA ILE A 32 16.98 18.54 12.01
C ILE A 32 16.52 17.26 11.28
N PRO A 33 15.26 16.79 11.43
CA PRO A 33 14.74 15.67 10.64
C PRO A 33 14.89 15.85 9.12
N TYR A 34 14.60 17.04 8.59
CA TYR A 34 14.72 17.32 7.15
C TYR A 34 16.18 17.34 6.68
N LEU A 35 17.10 17.84 7.50
CA LEU A 35 18.53 17.86 7.19
C LEU A 35 19.13 16.45 7.17
N ILE A 36 18.71 15.57 8.09
CA ILE A 36 19.06 14.14 8.08
C ILE A 36 18.53 13.46 6.82
N LEU A 37 17.28 13.70 6.45
CA LEU A 37 16.67 13.15 5.24
C LEU A 37 17.44 13.60 3.98
N ALA A 38 17.74 14.90 3.87
CA ALA A 38 18.48 15.47 2.74
C ALA A 38 19.88 14.86 2.62
N THR A 39 20.60 14.74 3.74
CA THR A 39 21.94 14.12 3.77
C THR A 39 21.89 12.65 3.37
N ALA A 40 20.89 11.89 3.85
CA ALA A 40 20.71 10.49 3.49
C ALA A 40 20.41 10.31 1.98
N LEU A 41 19.56 11.17 1.41
CA LEU A 41 19.27 11.18 -0.03
C LEU A 41 20.51 11.55 -0.86
N LEU A 42 21.32 12.50 -0.39
CA LEU A 42 22.56 12.91 -1.05
C LEU A 42 23.60 11.78 -1.03
N LEU A 43 23.76 11.09 0.11
CA LEU A 43 24.62 9.91 0.21
C LEU A 43 24.17 8.80 -0.74
N LEU A 44 22.86 8.54 -0.84
CA LEU A 44 22.33 7.56 -1.76
C LEU A 44 22.63 7.93 -3.22
N ALA A 45 22.49 9.22 -3.58
CA ALA A 45 22.85 9.71 -4.91
C ALA A 45 24.35 9.54 -5.21
N LEU A 46 25.23 9.82 -4.25
CA LEU A 46 26.68 9.59 -4.38
C LEU A 46 27.01 8.10 -4.57
N ILE A 47 26.34 7.21 -3.84
CA ILE A 47 26.48 5.76 -3.99
C ILE A 47 26.07 5.34 -5.41
N PHE A 48 24.94 5.82 -5.92
CA PHE A 48 24.50 5.53 -7.29
C PHE A 48 25.46 6.09 -8.36
N LEU A 49 26.13 7.20 -8.10
CA LEU A 49 27.18 7.75 -8.96
C LEU A 49 28.40 6.84 -9.05
N TYR A 50 28.74 6.14 -7.96
CA TYR A 50 29.88 5.23 -7.90
C TYR A 50 29.55 3.82 -8.39
N LEU A 51 28.28 3.39 -8.26
CA LEU A 51 27.80 2.12 -8.79
C LEU A 51 27.70 2.18 -10.32
N LYS A 52 28.64 1.51 -11.01
CA LYS A 52 28.49 1.21 -12.44
C LYS A 52 27.34 0.22 -12.64
N LEU A 53 26.12 0.75 -12.76
CA LEU A 53 24.97 -0.05 -13.14
C LEU A 53 25.21 -0.60 -14.57
N PRO A 54 25.29 -1.93 -14.77
CA PRO A 54 25.36 -2.49 -16.10
C PRO A 54 24.12 -2.05 -16.87
N LYS A 55 24.34 -1.43 -18.03
CA LYS A 55 23.24 -1.02 -18.91
C LYS A 55 22.41 -2.26 -19.23
N LEU A 56 21.19 -2.31 -18.72
CA LEU A 56 20.26 -3.37 -19.08
C LEU A 56 19.97 -3.19 -20.57
N ASN A 57 20.44 -4.13 -21.38
CA ASN A 57 20.21 -4.19 -22.82
C ASN A 57 18.74 -4.52 -23.10
N HIS A 58 17.84 -3.59 -22.79
CA HIS A 58 16.46 -3.65 -23.21
C HIS A 58 16.11 -2.35 -23.93
N THR A 59 16.21 -2.44 -25.25
CA THR A 59 15.48 -1.63 -26.23
C THR A 59 16.02 -0.22 -26.46
N ASN A 60 16.43 0.00 -27.71
CA ASN A 60 16.79 1.28 -28.31
C ASN A 60 15.96 2.44 -27.76
N ALA A 61 16.66 3.47 -27.30
CA ALA A 61 16.14 4.79 -26.95
C ALA A 61 15.65 5.55 -28.20
N ASN A 62 14.75 4.94 -28.97
CA ASN A 62 13.96 5.61 -29.97
C ASN A 62 12.56 5.80 -29.39
N THR A 63 12.36 6.97 -28.80
CA THR A 63 11.07 7.57 -28.45
C THR A 63 10.23 7.76 -29.71
N LYS A 64 9.79 6.67 -30.33
CA LYS A 64 8.57 6.69 -31.14
C LYS A 64 7.41 6.52 -30.16
N VAL A 65 6.51 7.50 -30.14
CA VAL A 65 5.21 7.42 -29.49
C VAL A 65 4.63 6.03 -29.81
N PHE A 66 4.56 5.16 -28.80
CA PHE A 66 4.21 3.74 -28.96
C PHE A 66 2.83 3.64 -29.62
N SER A 67 2.76 3.22 -30.88
CA SER A 67 1.51 3.14 -31.65
C SER A 67 0.67 1.89 -31.35
N GLY A 68 1.02 1.16 -30.29
CA GLY A 68 0.20 0.14 -29.64
C GLY A 68 0.29 0.37 -28.14
N GLY A 69 -0.80 0.80 -27.53
CA GLY A 69 -0.78 1.22 -26.12
C GLY A 69 -0.64 0.01 -25.21
N ALA A 70 0.22 0.11 -24.18
CA ALA A 70 0.27 -0.88 -23.09
C ALA A 70 -1.13 -1.18 -22.49
N TRP A 71 -2.07 -0.23 -22.62
CA TRP A 71 -3.50 -0.34 -22.34
C TRP A 71 -4.24 -1.48 -23.07
N GLN A 72 -3.68 -2.03 -24.15
CA GLN A 72 -4.25 -3.19 -24.86
C GLN A 72 -4.14 -4.49 -24.05
N HIS A 73 -3.22 -4.55 -23.09
CA HIS A 73 -3.07 -5.71 -22.22
C HIS A 73 -4.10 -5.66 -21.08
N ARG A 74 -5.12 -6.52 -21.18
CA ARG A 74 -6.18 -6.63 -20.18
C ARG A 74 -5.65 -6.86 -18.76
N HIS A 75 -4.64 -7.72 -18.59
CA HIS A 75 -4.07 -8.00 -17.26
C HIS A 75 -3.32 -6.78 -16.68
N LEU A 76 -2.72 -5.93 -17.52
CA LEU A 76 -2.10 -4.69 -17.08
C LEU A 76 -3.15 -3.68 -16.58
N VAL A 77 -4.23 -3.46 -17.36
CA VAL A 77 -5.28 -2.51 -16.98
C VAL A 77 -6.00 -2.97 -15.72
N LEU A 78 -6.32 -4.27 -15.63
CA LEU A 78 -6.90 -4.85 -14.42
C LEU A 78 -5.94 -4.78 -13.23
N GLY A 79 -4.64 -4.92 -13.46
CA GLY A 79 -3.59 -4.75 -12.45
C GLY A 79 -3.44 -3.30 -11.98
N ALA A 80 -3.56 -2.33 -12.88
CA ALA A 80 -3.59 -0.90 -12.54
C ALA A 80 -4.79 -0.58 -11.65
N LEU A 81 -5.98 -1.05 -12.01
CA LEU A 81 -7.15 -0.95 -11.13
C LEU A 81 -6.94 -1.71 -9.81
N GLY A 82 -6.19 -2.80 -9.82
CA GLY A 82 -5.79 -3.54 -8.62
C GLY A 82 -4.91 -2.72 -7.68
N ILE A 83 -3.89 -2.03 -8.20
CA ILE A 83 -3.06 -1.11 -7.44
C ILE A 83 -3.89 0.07 -6.92
N PHE A 84 -4.77 0.63 -7.74
CA PHE A 84 -5.66 1.71 -7.34
C PHE A 84 -6.52 1.32 -6.12
N MET A 85 -7.19 0.17 -6.20
CA MET A 85 -8.03 -0.35 -5.13
C MET A 85 -7.21 -0.72 -3.89
N TYR A 86 -6.04 -1.34 -4.09
CA TYR A 86 -5.14 -1.72 -3.00
C TYR A 86 -4.61 -0.51 -2.22
N VAL A 87 -4.01 0.47 -2.91
CA VAL A 87 -3.45 1.65 -2.26
C VAL A 87 -4.58 2.45 -1.61
N GLY A 88 -5.72 2.54 -2.28
CA GLY A 88 -6.93 3.14 -1.71
C GLY A 88 -7.33 2.48 -0.40
N ALA A 89 -7.48 1.15 -0.36
CA ALA A 89 -7.85 0.41 0.85
C ALA A 89 -6.81 0.55 1.97
N GLU A 90 -5.51 0.40 1.67
CA GLU A 90 -4.43 0.49 2.65
C GLU A 90 -4.39 1.87 3.32
N VAL A 91 -4.43 2.94 2.51
CA VAL A 91 -4.37 4.30 3.03
C VAL A 91 -5.64 4.63 3.80
N SER A 92 -6.83 4.22 3.31
CA SER A 92 -8.08 4.53 4.00
C SER A 92 -8.16 3.84 5.36
N ILE A 93 -7.73 2.58 5.43
CA ILE A 93 -7.60 1.86 6.69
C ILE A 93 -6.61 2.58 7.61
N GLY A 94 -5.40 2.88 7.14
CA GLY A 94 -4.38 3.55 7.95
C GLY A 94 -4.84 4.91 8.50
N SER A 95 -5.51 5.70 7.66
CA SER A 95 -6.00 7.04 8.02
C SER A 95 -7.16 7.01 9.02
N MET A 96 -8.10 6.06 8.89
CA MET A 96 -9.28 5.97 9.75
C MET A 96 -9.14 5.02 10.93
N LEU A 97 -8.06 4.23 11.00
CA LEU A 97 -7.85 3.26 12.08
C LEU A 97 -7.82 3.92 13.46
N VAL A 98 -7.20 5.10 13.59
CA VAL A 98 -7.12 5.82 14.87
C VAL A 98 -8.51 6.26 15.31
N ASN A 99 -9.29 6.89 14.42
CA ASN A 99 -10.66 7.31 14.69
C ASN A 99 -11.57 6.11 15.02
N TYR A 100 -11.35 4.99 14.34
CA TYR A 100 -12.08 3.75 14.58
C TYR A 100 -11.81 3.19 15.98
N LEU A 101 -10.55 3.11 16.39
CA LEU A 101 -10.18 2.61 17.72
C LEU A 101 -10.50 3.60 18.86
N ALA A 102 -10.59 4.89 18.54
CA ALA A 102 -11.01 5.93 19.48
C ALA A 102 -12.53 5.90 19.74
N ASN A 103 -13.31 5.30 18.84
CA ASN A 103 -14.76 5.23 18.98
C ASN A 103 -15.16 4.39 20.22
N PRO A 104 -16.02 4.92 21.12
CA PRO A 104 -16.50 4.23 22.32
C PRO A 104 -17.14 2.86 22.04
N ASP A 105 -17.84 2.73 20.91
CA ASP A 105 -18.55 1.49 20.54
C ASP A 105 -17.59 0.37 20.11
N VAL A 106 -16.34 0.72 19.77
CA VAL A 106 -15.33 -0.22 19.26
C VAL A 106 -14.31 -0.54 20.35
N ALA A 107 -13.54 0.42 20.84
CA ALA A 107 -12.54 0.16 21.87
C ALA A 107 -12.40 1.29 22.90
N GLY A 108 -12.97 2.48 22.64
CA GLY A 108 -12.92 3.63 23.54
C GLY A 108 -11.51 4.01 23.98
N LEU A 109 -10.49 3.73 23.15
CA LEU A 109 -9.11 3.96 23.50
C LEU A 109 -8.76 5.44 23.34
N SER A 110 -7.91 5.97 24.23
CA SER A 110 -7.35 7.30 24.01
C SER A 110 -6.53 7.35 22.73
N GLU A 111 -6.58 8.47 22.00
CA GLU A 111 -5.90 8.65 20.71
C GLU A 111 -4.39 8.32 20.80
N GLY A 112 -3.75 8.64 21.92
CA GLY A 112 -2.34 8.33 22.17
C GLY A 112 -2.03 6.83 22.34
N LYS A 113 -3.00 5.99 22.74
CA LYS A 113 -2.85 4.53 22.72
C LYS A 113 -3.19 3.95 21.35
N ALA A 114 -4.20 4.50 20.67
CA ALA A 114 -4.58 4.10 19.32
C ALA A 114 -3.46 4.35 18.29
N SER A 115 -2.73 5.46 18.41
CA SER A 115 -1.58 5.77 17.54
C SER A 115 -0.42 4.78 17.70
N LYS A 116 -0.18 4.28 18.92
CA LYS A 116 0.81 3.20 19.15
C LYS A 116 0.36 1.89 18.49
N LEU A 117 -0.94 1.60 18.49
CA LEU A 117 -1.52 0.42 17.82
C LEU A 117 -1.40 0.49 16.29
N LEU A 118 -1.44 1.70 15.71
CA LEU A 118 -1.17 1.89 14.28
C LEU A 118 0.26 1.43 13.90
N ALA A 119 1.24 1.61 14.78
CA ALA A 119 2.58 1.08 14.55
C ALA A 119 2.60 -0.46 14.48
N TYR A 120 1.74 -1.14 15.24
CA TYR A 120 1.56 -2.60 15.14
C TYR A 120 0.85 -3.02 13.85
N PHE A 121 -0.07 -2.22 13.31
CA PHE A 121 -0.68 -2.49 12.00
C PHE A 121 0.38 -2.53 10.88
N TRP A 122 1.24 -1.50 10.83
CA TRP A 122 2.35 -1.45 9.85
C TRP A 122 3.51 -2.39 10.20
N GLY A 123 3.74 -2.70 11.48
CA GLY A 123 4.68 -3.73 11.93
C GLY A 123 4.23 -5.13 11.50
N GLY A 124 2.95 -5.43 11.67
CA GLY A 124 2.31 -6.64 11.15
C GLY A 124 2.44 -6.74 9.64
N ALA A 125 2.28 -5.62 8.92
CA ALA A 125 2.54 -5.59 7.49
C ALA A 125 4.01 -5.93 7.14
N MET A 126 4.99 -5.48 7.92
CA MET A 126 6.39 -5.87 7.70
C MET A 126 6.60 -7.38 7.90
N VAL A 127 6.09 -7.94 8.99
CA VAL A 127 6.18 -9.39 9.27
C VAL A 127 5.49 -10.20 8.17
N GLY A 128 4.33 -9.73 7.71
CA GLY A 128 3.57 -10.34 6.62
C GLY A 128 4.35 -10.40 5.31
N ARG A 129 5.20 -9.40 5.02
CA ARG A 129 6.09 -9.45 3.84
C ARG A 129 7.10 -10.58 3.91
N PHE A 130 7.71 -10.81 5.08
CA PHE A 130 8.67 -11.91 5.23
C PHE A 130 7.99 -13.27 5.09
N ILE A 131 6.86 -13.47 5.76
CA ILE A 131 6.08 -14.71 5.68
C ILE A 131 5.59 -14.92 4.25
N GLY A 132 4.98 -13.90 3.65
CA GLY A 132 4.46 -13.97 2.30
C GLY A 132 5.55 -14.22 1.26
N ALA A 133 6.74 -13.63 1.41
CA ALA A 133 7.87 -13.89 0.51
C ALA A 133 8.30 -15.36 0.54
N LEU A 134 8.33 -15.99 1.73
CA LEU A 134 8.60 -17.42 1.87
C LEU A 134 7.49 -18.28 1.23
N VAL A 135 6.22 -17.89 1.41
CA VAL A 135 5.08 -18.61 0.82
C VAL A 135 5.08 -18.52 -0.71
N MET A 136 5.41 -17.35 -1.27
CA MET A 136 5.50 -17.14 -2.72
C MET A 136 6.60 -17.95 -3.41
N GLN A 137 7.59 -18.47 -2.67
CA GLN A 137 8.56 -19.42 -3.22
C GLN A 137 7.93 -20.78 -3.53
N LYS A 138 6.83 -21.14 -2.85
CA LYS A 138 6.17 -22.45 -2.97
C LYS A 138 4.82 -22.39 -3.67
N ILE A 139 4.14 -21.25 -3.66
CA ILE A 139 2.78 -21.07 -4.19
C ILE A 139 2.76 -19.94 -5.21
N SER A 140 2.01 -20.11 -6.30
CA SER A 140 1.80 -19.08 -7.32
C SER A 140 1.24 -17.78 -6.72
N GLY A 141 1.85 -16.63 -7.06
CA GLY A 141 1.48 -15.32 -6.51
C GLY A 141 -0.01 -14.96 -6.63
N GLY A 142 -0.69 -15.35 -7.72
CA GLY A 142 -2.13 -15.10 -7.88
C GLY A 142 -3.00 -15.77 -6.80
N LYS A 143 -2.68 -17.02 -6.43
CA LYS A 143 -3.41 -17.75 -5.35
C LYS A 143 -3.15 -17.14 -3.99
N VAL A 144 -1.90 -16.74 -3.71
CA VAL A 144 -1.52 -16.06 -2.46
C VAL A 144 -2.24 -14.72 -2.35
N LEU A 145 -2.31 -13.97 -3.46
CA LEU A 145 -3.03 -12.70 -3.53
C LEU A 145 -4.53 -12.88 -3.26
N ALA A 146 -5.15 -13.89 -3.88
CA ALA A 146 -6.56 -14.20 -3.68
C ALA A 146 -6.85 -14.59 -2.22
N PHE A 147 -6.04 -15.47 -1.64
CA PHE A 147 -6.17 -15.90 -0.25
C PHE A 147 -6.05 -14.71 0.71
N ASN A 148 -5.02 -13.88 0.55
CA ASN A 148 -4.84 -12.71 1.39
C ASN A 148 -5.99 -11.70 1.23
N GLY A 149 -6.49 -11.50 0.01
CA GLY A 149 -7.65 -10.64 -0.25
C GLY A 149 -8.90 -11.14 0.47
N THR A 150 -9.19 -12.44 0.37
CA THR A 150 -10.33 -13.05 1.07
C THR A 150 -10.21 -12.99 2.58
N MET A 151 -9.00 -13.17 3.12
CA MET A 151 -8.76 -13.11 4.55
C MET A 151 -8.87 -11.68 5.09
N ALA A 152 -8.39 -10.69 4.33
CA ALA A 152 -8.58 -9.28 4.67
C ALA A 152 -10.06 -8.89 4.71
N ILE A 153 -10.86 -9.36 3.75
CA ILE A 153 -12.33 -9.15 3.76
C ILE A 153 -12.95 -9.77 5.00
N ALA A 154 -12.64 -11.04 5.30
CA ALA A 154 -13.18 -11.73 6.46
C ALA A 154 -12.83 -11.01 7.77
N LEU A 155 -11.59 -10.56 7.92
CA LEU A 155 -11.14 -9.81 9.09
C LEU A 155 -11.82 -8.45 9.24
N ILE A 156 -12.06 -7.74 8.13
CA ILE A 156 -12.82 -6.48 8.16
C ILE A 156 -14.26 -6.75 8.60
N PHE A 157 -14.93 -7.76 8.05
CA PHE A 157 -16.29 -8.11 8.48
C PHE A 157 -16.36 -8.51 9.96
N VAL A 158 -15.40 -9.30 10.44
CA VAL A 158 -15.27 -9.62 11.86
C VAL A 158 -15.06 -8.36 12.68
N SER A 159 -14.21 -7.43 12.23
CA SER A 159 -13.97 -6.17 12.93
C SER A 159 -15.23 -5.32 13.03
N ILE A 160 -15.97 -5.13 11.93
CA ILE A 160 -17.20 -4.32 11.89
C ILE A 160 -18.33 -4.94 12.73
N SER A 161 -18.40 -6.28 12.80
CA SER A 161 -19.46 -7.01 13.50
C SER A 161 -19.14 -7.29 14.97
N SER A 162 -17.93 -6.98 15.43
CA SER A 162 -17.48 -7.22 16.80
C SER A 162 -17.14 -5.91 17.50
N THR A 163 -16.99 -5.98 18.82
CA THR A 163 -16.60 -4.86 19.67
C THR A 163 -15.44 -5.25 20.59
N GLY A 164 -14.79 -4.27 21.16
CA GLY A 164 -13.67 -4.42 22.08
C GLY A 164 -12.38 -4.90 21.43
N SER A 165 -11.68 -5.77 22.14
CA SER A 165 -10.38 -6.31 21.73
C SER A 165 -10.44 -7.13 20.44
N VAL A 166 -11.56 -7.80 20.17
CA VAL A 166 -11.73 -8.63 18.96
C VAL A 166 -11.70 -7.75 17.70
N ALA A 167 -12.41 -6.62 17.72
CA ALA A 167 -12.43 -5.67 16.61
C ALA A 167 -11.05 -5.09 16.33
N LEU A 168 -10.32 -4.75 17.41
CA LEU A 168 -8.96 -4.24 17.36
C LEU A 168 -7.99 -5.25 16.73
N TRP A 169 -7.92 -6.49 17.24
CA TRP A 169 -6.98 -7.49 16.74
C TRP A 169 -7.33 -7.94 15.33
N ALA A 170 -8.62 -8.02 14.98
CA ALA A 170 -9.05 -8.30 13.62
C ALA A 170 -8.55 -7.23 12.64
N MET A 171 -8.69 -5.94 13.00
CA MET A 171 -8.25 -4.84 12.15
C MET A 171 -6.73 -4.75 12.02
N LEU A 172 -5.98 -5.00 13.11
CA LEU A 172 -4.52 -5.11 13.05
C LEU A 172 -4.08 -6.29 12.17
N GLY A 173 -4.81 -7.41 12.23
CA GLY A 173 -4.59 -8.59 11.40
C GLY A 173 -4.72 -8.30 9.90
N VAL A 174 -5.57 -7.35 9.48
CA VAL A 174 -5.68 -6.95 8.08
C VAL A 174 -4.31 -6.49 7.52
N GLY A 175 -3.52 -5.77 8.33
CA GLY A 175 -2.19 -5.29 7.94
C GLY A 175 -1.24 -6.43 7.56
N LEU A 176 -1.32 -7.57 8.26
CA LEU A 176 -0.52 -8.77 7.98
C LEU A 176 -0.81 -9.32 6.58
N PHE A 177 -2.08 -9.44 6.20
CA PHE A 177 -2.47 -9.99 4.89
C PHE A 177 -2.29 -8.97 3.76
N ASN A 178 -2.48 -7.69 4.05
CA ASN A 178 -2.31 -6.60 3.10
C ASN A 178 -0.85 -6.45 2.60
N SER A 179 0.11 -6.79 3.47
CA SER A 179 1.56 -6.65 3.30
C SER A 179 2.16 -6.96 1.91
N ILE A 180 1.75 -8.05 1.28
CA ILE A 180 2.36 -8.60 0.07
C ILE A 180 1.55 -8.34 -1.21
N MET A 181 0.36 -7.74 -1.08
CA MET A 181 -0.53 -7.58 -2.21
C MET A 181 0.05 -6.59 -3.24
N PHE A 182 0.62 -5.46 -2.80
CA PHE A 182 1.26 -4.48 -3.69
C PHE A 182 2.34 -5.09 -4.61
N PRO A 183 3.43 -5.69 -4.09
CA PRO A 183 4.48 -6.25 -4.95
C PRO A 183 3.98 -7.40 -5.82
N THR A 184 3.00 -8.17 -5.33
CA THR A 184 2.41 -9.28 -6.09
C THR A 184 1.58 -8.78 -7.26
N ILE A 185 0.69 -7.79 -7.04
CA ILE A 185 -0.10 -7.17 -8.11
C ILE A 185 0.83 -6.54 -9.13
N PHE A 186 1.83 -5.79 -8.68
CA PHE A 186 2.79 -5.11 -9.55
C PHE A 186 3.57 -6.11 -10.41
N SER A 187 4.06 -7.20 -9.81
CA SER A 187 4.74 -8.27 -10.53
C SER A 187 3.82 -8.95 -11.54
N LEU A 188 2.61 -9.36 -11.13
CA LEU A 188 1.63 -10.03 -12.01
C LEU A 188 1.18 -9.15 -13.18
N ALA A 189 1.00 -7.85 -12.95
CA ALA A 189 0.55 -6.91 -13.98
C ALA A 189 1.61 -6.66 -15.06
N LEU A 190 2.90 -6.75 -14.72
CA LEU A 190 4.01 -6.56 -15.67
C LEU A 190 4.47 -7.86 -16.35
N GLN A 191 3.86 -9.00 -16.02
CA GLN A 191 4.23 -10.27 -16.66
C GLN A 191 4.00 -10.24 -18.17
N LYS A 192 5.00 -10.73 -18.91
CA LYS A 192 4.99 -10.89 -20.37
C LYS A 192 4.72 -9.60 -21.18
N LEU A 193 5.00 -8.41 -20.65
CA LEU A 193 4.84 -7.13 -21.39
C LEU A 193 5.98 -6.83 -22.38
N GLY A 194 7.14 -7.48 -22.24
CA GLY A 194 8.28 -7.30 -23.14
C GLY A 194 8.69 -5.82 -23.25
N LYS A 195 8.62 -5.27 -24.47
CA LYS A 195 8.98 -3.87 -24.79
C LYS A 195 8.06 -2.83 -24.13
N HIS A 196 6.86 -3.21 -23.70
CA HIS A 196 5.90 -2.30 -23.05
C HIS A 196 6.06 -2.22 -21.52
N THR A 197 7.01 -2.98 -20.93
CA THR A 197 7.21 -3.00 -19.47
C THR A 197 7.46 -1.61 -18.85
N PRO A 198 8.29 -0.72 -19.44
CA PRO A 198 8.49 0.62 -18.89
C PRO A 198 7.22 1.50 -18.94
N GLN A 199 6.42 1.35 -19.99
CA GLN A 199 5.14 2.06 -20.10
C GLN A 199 4.12 1.52 -19.11
N GLY A 200 4.08 0.18 -18.94
CA GLY A 200 3.19 -0.48 -17.99
C GLY A 200 3.50 -0.12 -16.53
N SER A 201 4.78 -0.08 -16.14
CA SER A 201 5.15 0.34 -14.78
C SER A 201 4.77 1.79 -14.51
N GLY A 202 4.90 2.67 -15.50
CA GLY A 202 4.41 4.06 -15.40
C GLY A 202 2.90 4.14 -15.14
N ILE A 203 2.09 3.33 -15.83
CA ILE A 203 0.64 3.25 -15.62
C ILE A 203 0.32 2.74 -14.20
N LEU A 204 1.02 1.71 -13.72
CA LEU A 204 0.84 1.20 -12.34
C LEU A 204 1.21 2.25 -11.29
N CYS A 205 2.27 3.02 -11.51
CA CYS A 205 2.65 4.11 -10.62
C CYS A 205 1.59 5.24 -10.60
N LEU A 206 0.98 5.56 -11.74
CA LEU A 206 -0.11 6.54 -11.79
C LEU A 206 -1.33 6.06 -11.00
N ALA A 207 -1.63 4.76 -11.03
CA ALA A 207 -2.75 4.16 -10.31
C ALA A 207 -2.66 4.31 -8.77
N ILE A 208 -1.48 4.62 -8.22
CA ILE A 208 -1.28 4.91 -6.79
C ILE A 208 -2.15 6.11 -6.33
N VAL A 209 -2.63 6.95 -7.24
CA VAL A 209 -3.60 8.03 -6.96
C VAL A 209 -4.87 7.56 -6.23
N GLY A 210 -5.20 6.26 -6.29
CA GLY A 210 -6.28 5.67 -5.49
C GLY A 210 -6.13 5.92 -3.98
N GLY A 211 -4.89 6.06 -3.49
CA GLY A 211 -4.59 6.43 -2.11
C GLY A 211 -5.01 7.84 -1.69
N ALA A 212 -5.37 8.72 -2.63
CA ALA A 212 -5.96 10.02 -2.32
C ALA A 212 -7.49 10.00 -2.45
N ILE A 213 -8.00 9.25 -3.43
CA ILE A 213 -9.42 9.24 -3.78
C ILE A 213 -10.23 8.37 -2.81
N VAL A 214 -9.79 7.13 -2.56
CA VAL A 214 -10.56 6.19 -1.73
C VAL A 214 -10.66 6.65 -0.26
N PRO A 215 -9.61 7.21 0.38
CA PRO A 215 -9.75 7.72 1.74
C PRO A 215 -10.69 8.90 1.85
N LEU A 216 -10.73 9.78 0.84
CA LEU A 216 -11.69 10.88 0.78
C LEU A 216 -13.12 10.35 0.72
N LEU A 217 -13.37 9.36 -0.15
CA LEU A 217 -14.66 8.69 -0.23
C LEU A 217 -15.04 7.98 1.07
N GLN A 218 -14.07 7.33 1.74
CA GLN A 218 -14.30 6.72 3.05
C GLN A 218 -14.63 7.77 4.11
N GLY A 219 -13.97 8.92 4.10
CA GLY A 219 -14.27 10.03 5.02
C GLY A 219 -15.71 10.53 4.87
N VAL A 220 -16.13 10.83 3.64
CA VAL A 220 -17.52 11.22 3.34
C VAL A 220 -18.52 10.13 3.77
N LEU A 221 -18.17 8.86 3.55
CA LEU A 221 -18.99 7.75 3.99
C LEU A 221 -19.07 7.66 5.52
N ALA A 222 -17.94 7.84 6.21
CA ALA A 222 -17.86 7.84 7.67
C ALA A 222 -18.71 8.94 8.30
N ASP A 223 -18.78 10.12 7.68
CA ASP A 223 -19.62 11.22 8.14
C ASP A 223 -21.12 10.93 8.00
N SER A 224 -21.51 10.07 7.05
CA SER A 224 -22.92 9.75 6.77
C SER A 224 -23.46 8.52 7.50
N VAL A 225 -22.70 7.41 7.53
CA VAL A 225 -23.13 6.11 8.10
C VAL A 225 -22.30 5.67 9.30
N GLY A 226 -21.32 6.47 9.72
CA GLY A 226 -20.44 6.19 10.84
C GLY A 226 -19.13 5.51 10.45
N VAL A 227 -18.11 5.71 11.30
CA VAL A 227 -16.72 5.24 11.06
C VAL A 227 -16.65 3.72 10.90
N THR A 228 -17.40 2.96 11.70
CA THR A 228 -17.39 1.48 11.66
C THR A 228 -17.89 0.94 10.32
N LEU A 229 -19.03 1.43 9.82
CA LEU A 229 -19.58 1.00 8.54
C LEU A 229 -18.77 1.51 7.34
N SER A 230 -17.99 2.59 7.50
CA SER A 230 -17.12 3.11 6.44
C SER A 230 -16.08 2.09 5.94
N PHE A 231 -15.70 1.11 6.78
CA PHE A 231 -14.76 0.05 6.42
C PHE A 231 -15.30 -0.96 5.39
N ILE A 232 -16.59 -0.91 5.06
CA ILE A 232 -17.15 -1.65 3.92
C ILE A 232 -16.49 -1.22 2.61
N LEU A 233 -16.09 0.06 2.48
CA LEU A 233 -15.44 0.55 1.27
C LEU A 233 -14.08 -0.15 1.01
N PRO A 234 -13.13 -0.19 1.98
CA PRO A 234 -11.95 -1.05 1.88
C PRO A 234 -12.26 -2.53 1.61
N ALA A 235 -13.32 -3.09 2.22
CA ALA A 235 -13.70 -4.48 1.96
C ALA A 235 -14.07 -4.71 0.48
N LEU A 236 -14.81 -3.78 -0.14
CA LEU A 236 -15.11 -3.82 -1.58
C LEU A 236 -13.85 -3.73 -2.45
N CYS A 237 -12.88 -2.90 -2.06
CA CYS A 237 -11.58 -2.85 -2.72
C CYS A 237 -10.85 -4.21 -2.65
N TYR A 238 -10.89 -4.89 -1.51
CA TYR A 238 -10.31 -6.23 -1.37
C TYR A 238 -11.04 -7.31 -2.16
N VAL A 239 -12.37 -7.19 -2.35
CA VAL A 239 -13.12 -8.09 -3.25
C VAL A 239 -12.54 -8.01 -4.66
N TYR A 240 -12.27 -6.81 -5.15
CA TYR A 240 -11.65 -6.63 -6.45
C TYR A 240 -10.24 -7.25 -6.51
N ILE A 241 -9.44 -7.10 -5.46
CA ILE A 241 -8.08 -7.68 -5.39
C ILE A 241 -8.14 -9.21 -5.41
N ALA A 242 -9.09 -9.81 -4.68
CA ALA A 242 -9.29 -11.25 -4.69
C ALA A 242 -9.69 -11.75 -6.09
N TYR A 243 -10.61 -11.05 -6.77
CA TYR A 243 -10.96 -11.31 -8.17
C TYR A 243 -9.75 -11.21 -9.11
N TYR A 244 -8.91 -10.18 -8.93
CA TYR A 244 -7.70 -10.00 -9.73
C TYR A 244 -6.72 -11.15 -9.53
N GLY A 245 -6.53 -11.64 -8.30
CA GLY A 245 -5.65 -12.78 -8.01
C GLY A 245 -6.11 -14.12 -8.61
N LEU A 246 -7.42 -14.33 -8.77
CA LEU A 246 -7.97 -15.58 -9.31
C LEU A 246 -8.10 -15.58 -10.84
N ILE A 247 -8.59 -14.48 -11.40
CA ILE A 247 -9.03 -14.39 -12.81
C ILE A 247 -8.28 -13.28 -13.53
N GLY A 248 -8.18 -12.10 -12.91
CA GLY A 248 -7.66 -10.90 -13.57
C GLY A 248 -6.16 -10.93 -13.92
N CYS A 249 -5.36 -11.73 -13.20
CA CYS A 249 -3.93 -11.87 -13.43
C CYS A 249 -3.56 -12.81 -14.59
N ARG A 250 -4.54 -13.45 -15.24
CA ARG A 250 -4.27 -14.34 -16.37
C ARG A 250 -3.85 -13.52 -17.58
N VAL A 251 -2.62 -13.74 -18.03
CA VAL A 251 -2.10 -13.12 -19.25
C VAL A 251 -2.95 -13.57 -20.42
N THR A 252 -3.70 -12.63 -21.00
CA THR A 252 -4.40 -12.86 -22.27
C THR A 252 -3.37 -12.57 -23.36
N GLU A 253 -2.83 -13.61 -23.98
CA GLU A 253 -1.97 -13.44 -25.15
C GLU A 253 -2.82 -12.81 -26.26
N LEU A 254 -2.50 -11.55 -26.59
CA LEU A 254 -3.01 -10.92 -27.79
C LEU A 254 -2.51 -11.77 -28.95
N LYS A 255 -3.42 -12.38 -29.73
CA LYS A 255 -3.08 -13.05 -30.98
C LYS A 255 -2.35 -12.02 -31.83
N THR A 256 -1.03 -12.13 -31.93
CA THR A 256 -0.24 -11.42 -32.90
C THR A 256 -0.79 -11.84 -34.26
N THR A 257 -1.55 -10.96 -34.89
CA THR A 257 -1.89 -11.06 -36.30
C THR A 257 -0.56 -11.23 -37.02
N LYS A 258 -0.35 -12.40 -37.63
CA LYS A 258 0.81 -12.68 -38.47
C LYS A 258 0.89 -11.57 -39.51
N GLU A 259 1.91 -10.72 -39.42
CA GLU A 259 2.37 -9.97 -40.59
C GLU A 259 2.99 -11.02 -41.53
N VAL A 260 2.29 -11.24 -42.65
CA VAL A 260 2.75 -11.98 -43.83
C VAL A 260 3.56 -11.03 -44.70
#